data_AF-S4NJ83-F1
#
_entry.id   AF-S4NJ83-F1
#
_cell.length_a   1.000
_cell.length_b   1.000
_cell.length_c   1.000
_cell.angle_alpha   90.00
_cell.angle_beta   90.00
_cell.angle_gamma   90.00
#
_symmetry.space_group_name_H-M   'P 1'
#
loop_
_entity.id
_entity.type
_entity.pdbx_description
1 polymer ?
#
loop_
_entity_poly.entity_id
_entity_poly.type
_entity_poly.pdbx_seq_one_letter_code
_entity_poly.pdbx_strand_id
1 'polypeptide(L)'
;IDAQNAVRSIKKQQLVEVRSMVNPPSVVKMALESICTLLGEKGDTWKGIRSVVMKDNFISTIVNFETENITLVPFCLCRGR
;
A
#
# COMPACT_ATOMS: atom_id res chain seq x y z
N ILE A 1 7.78 14.34 7.45
CA ILE A 1 8.75 14.16 6.33
C ILE A 1 9.43 12.79 6.40
N ASP A 2 9.78 12.29 7.59
CA ASP A 2 10.53 11.02 7.74
C ASP A 2 9.85 9.80 7.10
N ALA A 3 8.52 9.69 7.22
CA ALA A 3 7.77 8.59 6.60
C ALA A 3 7.89 8.58 5.07
N GLN A 4 7.83 9.75 4.41
CA GLN A 4 8.00 9.85 2.97
C GLN A 4 9.43 9.48 2.55
N ASN A 5 10.42 9.88 3.32
CA ASN A 5 11.82 9.52 3.07
C ASN A 5 12.05 8.01 3.21
N ALA A 6 11.46 7.39 4.24
CA ALA A 6 11.52 5.94 4.41
C ALA A 6 10.92 5.18 3.22
N VAL A 7 9.77 5.65 2.68
CA VAL A 7 9.15 5.06 1.48
C VAL A 7 10.02 5.26 0.24
N ARG A 8 10.65 6.43 0.08
CA ARG A 8 11.60 6.70 -1.02
C ARG A 8 12.83 5.79 -0.98
N SER A 9 13.25 5.36 0.21
CA SER A 9 14.39 4.46 0.39
C SER A 9 14.07 2.98 0.13
N ILE A 10 12.80 2.62 -0.10
CA ILE A 10 12.41 1.24 -0.42
C ILE A 10 13.02 0.84 -1.77
N LYS A 11 13.81 -0.24 -1.76
CA LYS A 11 14.46 -0.76 -2.96
C LYS A 11 13.49 -1.63 -3.75
N LYS A 12 13.59 -1.61 -5.09
CA LYS A 12 12.84 -2.52 -5.97
C LYS A 12 12.97 -4.00 -5.55
N GLN A 13 14.14 -4.40 -5.05
CA GLN A 13 14.36 -5.76 -4.55
C GLN A 13 13.39 -6.14 -3.42
N GLN A 14 13.11 -5.23 -2.48
CA GLN A 14 12.18 -5.50 -1.37
C GLN A 14 10.75 -5.69 -1.88
N LEU A 15 10.36 -4.97 -2.92
CA LEU A 15 9.06 -5.16 -3.59
C LEU A 15 8.98 -6.52 -4.31
N VAL A 16 10.08 -6.95 -4.93
CA VAL A 16 10.19 -8.27 -5.57
C VAL A 16 10.08 -9.40 -4.54
N GLU A 17 10.70 -9.24 -3.37
CA GLU A 17 10.62 -10.18 -2.25
C GLU A 17 9.18 -10.29 -1.73
N VAL A 18 8.50 -9.17 -1.51
CA VAL A 18 7.08 -9.16 -1.09
C VAL A 18 6.20 -9.85 -2.14
N ARG A 19 6.46 -9.62 -3.43
CA ARG A 19 5.69 -10.22 -4.52
C ARG A 19 5.87 -11.74 -4.61
N SER A 20 7.06 -12.27 -4.34
CA SER A 20 7.31 -13.72 -4.45
C SER A 20 6.62 -14.54 -3.35
N MET A 21 6.16 -13.89 -2.27
CA MET A 21 5.46 -14.54 -1.17
C MET A 21 4.12 -15.12 -1.60
N VAL A 22 4.02 -16.45 -1.70
CA VAL A 22 2.76 -17.17 -1.99
C VAL A 22 1.76 -17.00 -0.86
N ASN A 23 2.26 -16.97 0.39
CA ASN A 23 1.47 -16.76 1.59
C ASN A 23 2.08 -15.62 2.42
N PRO A 24 1.64 -14.36 2.23
CA PRO A 24 2.19 -13.22 2.95
C PRO A 24 1.79 -13.26 4.44
N PRO A 25 2.66 -12.78 5.35
CA PRO A 25 2.28 -12.57 6.75
C PRO A 25 1.06 -11.64 6.87
N SER A 26 0.22 -11.86 7.88
CA SER A 26 -1.01 -11.07 8.10
C SER A 26 -0.73 -9.57 8.16
N VAL A 27 0.35 -9.16 8.83
CA VAL A 27 0.77 -7.76 8.95
C VAL A 27 1.14 -7.13 7.61
N VAL A 28 1.81 -7.87 6.72
CA VAL A 28 2.18 -7.39 5.38
C VAL A 28 0.93 -7.21 4.54
N LYS A 29 0.01 -8.18 4.60
CA LYS A 29 -1.26 -8.14 3.89
C LYS A 29 -2.10 -6.93 4.32
N MET A 30 -2.30 -6.75 5.62
CA MET A 30 -3.09 -5.63 6.16
C MET A 30 -2.49 -4.26 5.80
N ALA A 31 -1.16 -4.12 5.86
CA ALA A 31 -0.50 -2.87 5.51
C ALA A 31 -0.73 -2.52 4.02
N LEU A 32 -0.57 -3.50 3.13
CA LEU A 32 -0.76 -3.30 1.69
C LEU A 32 -2.23 -3.12 1.30
N GLU A 33 -3.16 -3.82 1.97
CA GLU A 33 -4.60 -3.60 1.82
C GLU A 33 -4.96 -2.15 2.15
N SER A 34 -4.46 -1.64 3.28
CA SER A 34 -4.68 -0.25 3.72
C SER A 34 -4.17 0.75 2.67
N ILE A 35 -2.99 0.50 2.10
CA ILE A 35 -2.44 1.35 1.02
C ILE A 35 -3.33 1.29 -0.23
N CYS A 36 -3.78 0.10 -0.65
CA CYS A 36 -4.67 -0.04 -1.80
C CYS A 36 -5.99 0.73 -1.59
N THR A 37 -6.57 0.64 -0.39
CA THR A 37 -7.76 1.42 -0.01
C THR A 37 -7.51 2.93 -0.10
N LEU A 38 -6.37 3.41 0.37
CA LEU A 38 -6.01 4.83 0.29
C LEU A 38 -5.84 5.31 -1.16
N LEU A 39 -5.31 4.45 -2.03
CA LEU A 39 -5.14 4.75 -3.45
C LEU A 39 -6.43 4.58 -4.27
N GLY A 40 -7.52 4.10 -3.66
CA GLY A 40 -8.77 3.78 -4.38
C GLY A 40 -8.66 2.56 -5.30
N GLU A 41 -7.63 1.74 -5.12
CA GLU A 41 -7.39 0.52 -5.91
C GLU A 41 -8.05 -0.69 -5.23
N LYS A 42 -8.53 -1.64 -6.03
CA LYS A 42 -9.15 -2.87 -5.51
C LYS A 42 -8.09 -3.84 -4.97
N GLY A 43 -7.78 -3.68 -3.69
CA GLY A 43 -6.80 -4.46 -2.93
C GLY A 43 -7.36 -5.63 -2.12
N ASP A 44 -8.60 -6.07 -2.36
CA ASP A 44 -9.31 -7.01 -1.46
C ASP A 44 -8.73 -8.44 -1.48
N THR A 45 -7.89 -8.74 -2.47
CA THR A 45 -7.23 -10.04 -2.62
C THR A 45 -5.73 -9.88 -2.81
N TRP A 46 -4.94 -10.87 -2.37
CA TRP A 46 -3.49 -10.85 -2.55
C TRP A 46 -3.05 -10.69 -4.01
N LYS A 47 -3.84 -11.24 -4.95
CA LYS A 47 -3.60 -11.08 -6.38
C LYS A 47 -3.79 -9.62 -6.83
N GLY A 48 -4.83 -8.95 -6.35
CA GLY A 48 -5.07 -7.52 -6.60
C GLY A 48 -3.97 -6.64 -6.01
N ILE A 49 -3.61 -6.90 -4.74
CA ILE A 49 -2.52 -6.21 -4.04
C ILE A 49 -1.21 -6.33 -4.83
N ARG A 50 -0.84 -7.54 -5.26
CA ARG A 50 0.36 -7.78 -6.09
C ARG A 50 0.34 -6.96 -7.38
N SER A 51 -0.83 -6.81 -8.01
CA SER A 51 -0.96 -6.00 -9.23
C SER A 51 -0.69 -4.52 -8.98
N VAL A 52 -1.08 -3.99 -7.82
CA VAL A 52 -0.82 -2.58 -7.43
C VAL A 52 0.66 -2.37 -7.11
N VAL A 53 1.26 -3.29 -6.34
CA VAL A 53 2.69 -3.24 -5.97
C VAL A 53 3.61 -3.43 -7.19
N MET A 54 3.14 -4.13 -8.23
CA MET A 54 3.89 -4.33 -9.49
C MET A 54 3.99 -3.07 -10.35
N LYS A 55 3.17 -2.04 -10.11
CA LYS A 55 3.21 -0.83 -10.94
C LYS A 55 4.55 -0.11 -10.74
N ASP A 56 5.25 0.25 -11.82
CA ASP A 56 6.55 0.94 -11.75
C ASP A 56 6.47 2.29 -11.04
N ASN A 57 5.29 2.91 -11.02
CA ASN A 57 5.00 4.15 -10.32
C ASN A 57 4.53 3.95 -8.88
N PHE A 58 4.45 2.73 -8.33
CA PHE A 58 3.91 2.47 -6.99
C PHE A 58 4.54 3.35 -5.89
N ILE A 59 5.86 3.39 -5.81
CA ILE A 59 6.59 4.21 -4.82
C ILE A 59 6.32 5.69 -5.06
N SER A 60 6.39 6.15 -6.30
CA SER A 60 6.12 7.55 -6.66
C SER A 60 4.68 7.95 -6.32
N THR A 61 3.71 7.07 -6.53
CA THR A 61 2.30 7.31 -6.20
C THR A 61 2.12 7.47 -4.70
N ILE A 62 2.76 6.65 -3.86
CA ILE A 62 2.67 6.78 -2.40
C ILE A 62 3.37 8.05 -1.90
N VAL A 63 4.55 8.36 -2.45
CA VAL A 63 5.34 9.53 -2.05
C VAL A 63 4.66 10.85 -2.40
N ASN A 64 3.97 10.89 -3.55
CA ASN A 64 3.23 12.07 -4.02
C ASN A 64 1.75 12.02 -3.61
N PHE A 65 1.34 11.08 -2.77
CA PHE A 65 -0.04 10.99 -2.31
C PHE A 65 -0.34 12.13 -1.35
N GLU A 66 -1.27 13.00 -1.74
CA GLU A 66 -1.73 14.11 -0.92
C GLU A 66 -2.86 13.64 0.00
N THR A 67 -2.68 13.83 1.32
CA THR A 67 -3.65 13.42 2.35
C THR A 67 -5.01 14.12 2.23
N GLU A 68 -5.10 15.22 1.49
CA GLU A 68 -6.35 15.95 1.22
C GLU A 68 -7.28 15.17 0.27
N ASN A 69 -6.73 14.25 -0.52
CA ASN A 69 -7.51 13.38 -1.40
C ASN A 69 -8.12 12.17 -0.68
N ILE A 70 -7.79 11.96 0.61
CA ILE A 70 -8.46 10.96 1.44
C ILE A 70 -9.84 11.53 1.80
N THR A 71 -10.85 11.21 0.98
CA THR A 71 -12.25 11.41 1.38
C THR A 71 -12.47 10.67 2.70
N LEU A 72 -12.96 11.35 3.74
CA LEU A 72 -13.01 10.95 5.16
C LEU A 72 -13.77 9.63 5.48
N VAL A 73 -14.13 8.84 4.48
CA VAL A 73 -14.86 7.57 4.60
C VAL A 73 -14.05 6.45 5.30
N PRO A 74 -12.73 6.24 5.08
CA PRO A 74 -12.00 5.13 5.71
C PRO A 74 -11.67 5.37 7.19
N PHE A 75 -11.62 6.63 7.66
CA PHE A 75 -11.34 6.94 9.07
C PHE A 75 -12.47 6.47 10.01
N CYS A 76 -13.71 6.40 9.52
CA CYS A 76 -14.83 5.85 10.28
C CYS A 76 -14.78 4.32 10.36
N LEU A 77 -14.20 3.64 9.36
CA LEU A 77 -14.04 2.17 9.34
C LEU A 77 -12.93 1.66 10.27
N CYS A 78 -11.83 2.41 10.41
CA CYS A 78 -10.72 2.01 11.29
C CYS A 78 -10.97 2.27 12.78
N ARG A 79 -12.01 3.03 13.14
CA ARG A 79 -12.33 3.38 14.53
C ARG A 79 -13.43 2.51 15.16
N GLY A 80 -13.91 1.50 14.44
CA GLY A 80 -15.07 0.67 14.83
C GLY A 80 -14.81 -0.83 14.77
N ARG A 81 -13.65 -1.30 15.23
CA ARG A 81 -13.46 -2.72 15.57
C ARG A 81 -12.77 -2.87 16.91
#